data_AF-A0A392QXW1-F1
#
_entry.id   AF-A0A392QXW1-F1
#
_cell.length_a   1.000
_cell.length_b   1.000
_cell.length_c   1.000
_cell.angle_alpha   90.00
_cell.angle_beta   90.00
_cell.angle_gamma   90.00
#
_symmetry.space_group_name_H-M   'P 1'
#
loop_
_entity.id
_entity.type
_entity.pdbx_description
1 polymer ?
#
loop_
_entity_poly.entity_id
_entity_poly.type
_entity_poly.pdbx_seq_one_letter_code
_entity_poly.pdbx_strand_id
1 'polypeptide(L)' 'MLDPIMQESYAPNEVEKCVQIGLLCVQENPDDRPTMGTVVSYLTNVSADMPFPMEPAFFMHGRTRRNSGYSAERESYS' A
#
# COMPACT_ATOMS: atom_id res chain seq x y z
N MET A 1 -9.36 3.63 10.78
CA MET A 1 -10.79 3.96 10.91
C MET A 1 -11.24 4.63 9.63
N LEU A 2 -12.38 4.19 9.08
CA LEU A 2 -13.01 4.82 7.93
C LEU A 2 -13.79 6.06 8.37
N ASP A 3 -14.06 6.96 7.43
CA ASP A 3 -14.80 8.18 7.70
C ASP A 3 -16.24 7.84 8.18
N PRO A 4 -16.71 8.40 9.32
CA PRO A 4 -18.05 8.15 9.84
C PRO A 4 -19.19 8.44 8.86
N ILE A 5 -19.02 9.39 7.93
CA ILE A 5 -20.03 9.74 6.91
C ILE A 5 -20.31 8.55 5.98
N MET A 6 -19.37 7.61 5.87
CA MET A 6 -19.45 6.48 4.97
C MET A 6 -20.16 5.26 5.62
N GLN A 7 -20.46 5.26 6.92
CA GLN A 7 -20.96 4.08 7.64
C GLN A 7 -22.30 3.50 7.13
N GLU A 8 -23.14 4.31 6.50
CA GLU A 8 -24.45 3.86 6.00
C GLU A 8 -24.42 3.39 4.54
N SER A 9 -23.29 3.55 3.83
CA SER A 9 -23.22 3.36 2.38
C SER A 9 -22.48 2.12 1.90
N TYR A 10 -21.89 1.32 2.80
CA TYR A 10 -21.17 0.09 2.42
C TYR A 10 -21.29 -1.02 3.47
N ALA A 11 -21.20 -2.27 3.02
CA ALA A 11 -20.97 -3.39 3.92
C ALA A 11 -19.48 -3.46 4.28
N PRO A 12 -19.08 -3.66 5.56
CA PRO A 12 -17.67 -3.58 5.97
C PRO A 12 -16.70 -4.44 5.14
N ASN A 13 -17.18 -5.59 4.66
CA ASN A 13 -16.46 -6.50 3.78
C ASN A 13 -16.14 -5.92 2.38
N GLU A 14 -16.92 -4.97 1.88
CA GLU A 14 -16.68 -4.32 0.58
C GLU A 14 -15.49 -3.39 0.64
N VAL A 15 -15.32 -2.65 1.73
CA VAL A 15 -14.17 -1.74 1.88
C VAL A 15 -12.89 -2.52 2.10
N GLU A 16 -12.89 -3.54 2.95
CA GLU A 16 -11.74 -4.43 3.12
C GLU A 16 -11.33 -5.08 1.80
N LYS A 17 -12.30 -5.56 1.03
CA LYS A 17 -12.06 -6.13 -0.30
C LYS A 17 -11.48 -5.10 -1.28
N CYS A 18 -12.03 -3.88 -1.32
CA CYS A 18 -11.51 -2.81 -2.17
C CYS A 18 -10.06 -2.46 -1.81
N VAL A 19 -9.71 -2.45 -0.53
CA VAL A 19 -8.32 -2.24 -0.08
C VAL A 19 -7.43 -3.38 -0.57
N GLN A 20 -7.84 -4.64 -0.44
CA GLN A 20 -7.07 -5.80 -0.93
C GLN A 20 -6.88 -5.75 -2.45
N ILE A 21 -7.93 -5.43 -3.22
CA ILE A 21 -7.84 -5.23 -4.68
C ILE A 21 -6.85 -4.12 -5.00
N GLY A 22 -6.96 -2.97 -4.33
CA GLY A 22 -6.08 -1.83 -4.54
C GLY A 22 -4.61 -2.18 -4.30
N LEU A 23 -4.32 -2.95 -3.24
CA LEU A 23 -2.98 -3.42 -2.92
C LEU A 23 -2.44 -4.41 -3.97
N LEU A 24 -3.27 -5.35 -4.45
CA LEU A 24 -2.87 -6.27 -5.52
C LEU A 24 -2.57 -5.55 -6.84
N CYS A 25 -3.29 -4.48 -7.16
CA CYS A 25 -3.08 -3.69 -8.38
C CYS A 25 -1.72 -2.95 -8.40
N VAL A 26 -1.11 -2.71 -7.24
CA VAL A 26 0.15 -1.97 -7.11
C VAL A 26 1.32 -2.86 -6.68
N GLN A 27 1.18 -4.18 -6.85
CA GLN A 27 2.26 -5.13 -6.58
C GLN A 27 3.52 -4.78 -7.37
N GLU A 28 4.67 -4.96 -6.72
CA GLU A 28 5.98 -4.63 -7.29
C GLU A 28 6.22 -5.40 -8.59
N ASN A 29 6.03 -6.71 -8.53
CA ASN A 29 6.06 -7.57 -9.70
C ASN A 29 4.79 -7.37 -10.56
N PRO A 30 4.92 -6.98 -11.84
CA PRO A 30 3.79 -6.80 -12.74
C PRO A 30 2.95 -8.07 -12.94
N ASP A 31 3.58 -9.25 -12.90
CA ASP A 31 2.90 -10.53 -13.13
C ASP A 31 1.94 -10.90 -11.99
N ASP A 32 2.13 -10.31 -10.80
CA ASP A 32 1.26 -10.50 -9.64
C ASP A 32 0.04 -9.55 -9.65
N ARG A 33 -0.02 -8.61 -10.61
CA ARG A 33 -1.14 -7.66 -10.72
C ARG A 33 -2.32 -8.34 -11.39
N PRO A 34 -3.54 -8.21 -10.85
CA PRO A 34 -4.72 -8.81 -11.45
C PRO A 34 -5.07 -8.14 -12.78
N THR A 35 -5.57 -8.92 -13.74
CA THR A 35 -6.18 -8.35 -14.94
C THR A 35 -7.46 -7.61 -14.59
N MET A 36 -7.91 -6.68 -15.44
CA MET A 36 -9.21 -6.01 -15.24
C MET A 36 -10.39 -7.00 -15.16
N GLY A 37 -10.34 -8.12 -15.89
CA GLY A 37 -11.36 -9.16 -15.79
C GLY A 37 -11.36 -9.83 -14.41
N THR A 38 -10.18 -10.09 -13.84
CA THR A 38 -10.01 -10.61 -12.49
C THR A 38 -10.53 -9.62 -11.44
N VAL A 39 -10.22 -8.32 -11.60
CA VAL A 39 -10.71 -7.25 -10.71
C VAL A 39 -12.23 -7.19 -10.69
N VAL A 40 -12.88 -7.23 -11.86
CA VAL A 40 -14.35 -7.26 -11.95
C VAL A 40 -14.90 -8.50 -11.26
N SER A 41 -14.30 -9.67 -11.48
CA SER A 41 -14.70 -10.91 -10.81
C SER A 41 -14.65 -10.79 -9.28
N TYR A 42 -13.59 -10.20 -8.72
CA TYR A 42 -13.47 -9.97 -7.27
C TYR A 42 -14.56 -9.03 -6.74
N LEU A 43 -14.85 -7.96 -7.47
CA LEU A 43 -15.88 -6.99 -7.09
C LEU A 43 -17.29 -7.57 -7.15
N THR A 44 -17.59 -8.41 -8.14
CA THR A 44 -18.94 -8.97 -8.32
C THR A 44 -19.20 -10.19 -7.45
N ASN A 45 -18.15 -10.94 -7.09
CA ASN A 45 -18.29 -12.19 -6.33
C ASN A 45 -17.93 -11.98 -4.87
N VAL A 46 -18.92 -12.12 -3.98
CA VAL A 46 -18.72 -11.98 -2.53
C VAL A 46 -17.70 -13.00 -2.00
N SER A 47 -17.72 -14.23 -2.52
CA SER A 47 -16.92 -15.37 -2.07
C SER A 47 -15.76 -15.73 -2.99
N ALA A 48 -15.27 -14.81 -3.81
CA ALA A 48 -14.11 -15.10 -4.66
C ALA A 48 -12.86 -15.40 -3.79
N ASP A 49 -12.18 -16.50 -4.10
CA ASP A 49 -10.86 -16.79 -3.52
C ASP A 49 -9.84 -15.81 -4.07
N MET A 50 -9.53 -14.80 -3.26
CA MET A 50 -8.61 -13.74 -3.59
C MET A 50 -7.26 -13.97 -2.89
N PRO A 51 -6.13 -13.87 -3.61
CA PRO A 51 -4.82 -13.93 -2.95
C PRO A 51 -4.62 -12.73 -2.03
N PHE A 52 -3.89 -12.92 -0.93
CA PHE A 52 -3.49 -11.80 -0.09
C PHE A 52 -2.38 -10.99 -0.77
N PRO A 53 -2.44 -9.65 -0.73
CA PRO A 53 -1.38 -8.81 -1.27
C PRO A 53 -0.07 -9.03 -0.50
N MET A 54 1.06 -8.90 -1.20
CA MET A 54 2.37 -8.93 -0.55
C MET A 54 2.59 -7.63 0.21
N GLU A 55 3.42 -7.68 1.26
CA GLU A 55 3.76 -6.48 2.02
C GLU A 55 4.47 -5.48 1.09
N PRO A 56 4.03 -4.21 1.03
CA PRO A 56 4.66 -3.24 0.14
C PRO A 56 6.13 -3.01 0.53
N ALA A 57 7.04 -3.13 -0.43
CA ALA A 57 8.49 -2.93 -0.25
C ALA A 57 8.87 -1.56 0.38
N PHE A 58 7.97 -0.59 0.36
CA PHE A 58 8.22 0.77 0.85
C PHE A 58 8.07 0.96 2.36
N PHE A 59 7.53 -0.01 3.12
CA PHE A 59 7.23 0.18 4.55
C PHE A 59 8.46 0.41 5.45
N MET A 60 9.69 0.16 4.96
CA MET A 60 10.92 0.21 5.79
C MET A 60 11.79 1.48 5.66
N HIS A 61 11.53 2.40 4.72
CA HIS A 61 12.49 3.48 4.41
C HIS A 61 12.22 4.84 5.07
N GLY A 62 11.10 4.99 5.79
CA GLY A 62 10.67 6.29 6.33
C GLY A 62 11.20 6.68 7.73
N ARG A 63 11.96 5.82 8.43
CA ARG A 63 12.33 6.08 9.85
C ARG A 63 13.82 6.18 10.17
N THR A 64 14.73 6.06 9.20
CA THR A 64 16.18 6.18 9.45
C THR A 64 16.85 7.19 8.51
N ARG A 65 16.60 8.48 8.75
CA ARG A 65 17.62 9.53 8.60
C ARG A 65 17.38 10.61 9.65
N ARG A 66 17.57 10.26 10.92
CA ARG A 66 17.99 11.23 11.93
C ARG A 66 19.48 11.04 12.21
N ASN A 67 20.24 12.01 11.73
CA ASN A 67 21.55 12.46 12.19
C ASN A 67 22.79 11.58 11.94
N SER A 68 23.65 11.99 11.00
CA SER A 68 25.12 12.00 11.22
C SER A 68 25.82 12.87 10.16
N GLY A 69 26.48 13.95 10.60
CA GLY A 69 27.68 14.48 9.93
C GLY A 69 27.56 15.76 9.09
N TYR A 70 27.36 16.92 9.73
CA TYR A 70 28.01 18.14 9.24
C TYR A 70 29.24 18.38 10.12
N SER A 71 30.40 17.92 9.66
CA SER A 71 31.69 18.34 10.19
C SER A 71 31.92 19.80 9.80
N ALA A 72 32.06 20.67 10.78
CA ALA A 72 32.53 22.03 10.56
C ALA A 72 34.00 21.96 10.11
N GLU A 73 34.27 22.21 8.83
CA GLU A 73 35.61 22.51 8.32
C GLU A 73 36.10 23.82 8.96
N ARG A 74 36.97 23.68 9.96
CA ARG A 74 37.97 24.70 10.28
C ARG A 74 39.19 24.41 9.41
N GLU A 75 39.26 25.03 8.24
CA GLU A 75 40.54 25.24 7.56
C GLU A 75 41.02 26.65 7.89
N SER A 76 41.98 26.70 8.81
CA SER A 76 42.93 27.80 8.97
C SER A 76 44.31 27.19 8.74
N TYR A 77 44.94 27.45 7.59
CA TYR A 77 46.30 28.00 7.44
C TYR A 77 46.84 27.82 6.00
N SER A 78 46.89 28.91 5.23
CA SER A 78 48.07 29.43 4.51
C SER A 78 47.75 30.81 3.95
#